data_AF-H5XX31-F1
#
_entry.id   AF-H5XX31-F1
#
_cell.length_a   1.000
_cell.length_b   1.000
_cell.length_c   1.000
_cell.angle_alpha   90.00
_cell.angle_beta   90.00
_cell.angle_gamma   90.00
#
_symmetry.space_group_name_H-M   'P 1'
#
loop_
_entity.id
_entity.type
_entity.pdbx_description
1 polymer ?
#
loop_
_entity_poly.entity_id
_entity_poly.type
_entity_poly.pdbx_seq_one_letter_code
_entity_poly.pdbx_strand_id
1 'polypeptide(L)'
;MNPPYEYRDIPWKENAYEQSGRVLVSMEGIRESRLNVYNYEGSQLPAYHIYAVLKVALTEGWVDTLEKLHQNRKSKWKTEMVLISDGEKEYRLYTTGQKEPVCSSLISIANDQIQTFSILSEDAAPLLKKIMEDYPPVFLPRYRNSRKTNAVPVLHYLNALNLKFYEPPEPLKVQRERTQGIRVAKDIFSSGTFQAGETSGIRETIEALKCLEVLQA
;
A
#
# COMPACT_ATOMS: atom_id res chain seq x y z
N MET A 1 15.66 0.45 -26.19
CA MET A 1 14.30 0.06 -25.78
C MET A 1 14.21 0.20 -24.27
N ASN A 2 13.10 0.71 -23.72
CA ASN A 2 12.90 0.69 -22.28
C ASN A 2 12.61 -0.75 -21.83
N PRO A 3 13.16 -1.21 -20.69
CA PRO A 3 12.85 -2.54 -20.18
C PRO A 3 11.36 -2.64 -19.83
N PRO A 4 10.73 -3.81 -19.99
CA PRO A 4 9.33 -4.01 -19.64
C PRO A 4 9.11 -3.89 -18.12
N TYR A 5 7.91 -3.49 -17.74
CA TYR A 5 7.44 -3.54 -16.36
C TYR A 5 7.14 -4.98 -15.97
N GLU A 6 7.80 -5.47 -14.93
CA GLU A 6 7.61 -6.82 -14.40
C GLU A 6 6.72 -6.78 -13.16
N TYR A 7 5.62 -7.53 -13.22
CA TYR A 7 4.67 -7.69 -12.13
C TYR A 7 4.63 -9.13 -11.67
N ARG A 8 4.55 -9.32 -10.36
CA ARG A 8 4.19 -10.60 -9.76
C ARG A 8 2.68 -10.73 -9.72
N ASP A 9 2.16 -11.76 -10.36
CA ASP A 9 0.77 -12.14 -10.29
C ASP A 9 0.47 -12.96 -9.05
N ILE A 10 -0.43 -12.45 -8.20
CA ILE A 10 -0.78 -13.01 -6.91
C ILE A 10 -2.29 -13.28 -6.89
N PRO A 11 -2.72 -14.55 -7.07
CA PRO A 11 -4.09 -14.94 -6.84
C PRO A 11 -4.39 -14.94 -5.34
N TRP A 12 -5.58 -14.48 -4.98
CA TRP A 12 -6.10 -14.50 -3.62
C TRP A 12 -7.55 -14.97 -3.61
N LYS A 13 -7.94 -15.65 -2.54
CA LYS A 13 -9.31 -16.13 -2.32
C LYS A 13 -9.66 -16.04 -0.86
N GLU A 14 -10.75 -15.38 -0.53
CA GLU A 14 -11.36 -15.32 0.79
C GLU A 14 -12.61 -16.20 0.84
N ASN A 15 -12.66 -17.13 1.79
CA ASN A 15 -13.76 -18.08 1.89
C ASN A 15 -15.00 -17.49 2.59
N ALA A 16 -14.83 -16.45 3.42
CA ALA A 16 -15.89 -15.82 4.21
C ALA A 16 -17.01 -15.21 3.35
N TYR A 17 -16.59 -14.47 2.32
CA TYR A 17 -17.47 -13.76 1.39
C TYR A 17 -17.44 -14.37 -0.01
N GLU A 18 -16.84 -15.56 -0.15
CA GLU A 18 -16.58 -16.23 -1.43
C GLU A 18 -15.89 -15.33 -2.48
N GLN A 19 -15.16 -14.32 -2.01
CA GLN A 19 -14.46 -13.37 -2.87
C GLN A 19 -13.14 -13.97 -3.33
N SER A 20 -12.76 -13.70 -4.58
CA SER A 20 -11.45 -14.07 -5.09
C SER A 20 -11.04 -13.14 -6.21
N GLY A 21 -9.74 -12.97 -6.37
CA GLY A 21 -9.20 -12.13 -7.42
C GLY A 21 -7.71 -12.36 -7.62
N ARG A 22 -7.13 -11.54 -8.48
CA ARG A 22 -5.71 -11.54 -8.80
C ARG A 22 -5.18 -10.13 -8.72
N VAL A 23 -4.03 -9.99 -8.07
CA VAL A 23 -3.37 -8.71 -7.89
C VAL A 23 -1.98 -8.78 -8.50
N LEU A 24 -1.65 -7.78 -9.29
CA LEU A 24 -0.31 -7.59 -9.83
C LEU A 24 0.46 -6.63 -8.93
N VAL A 25 1.63 -7.06 -8.47
CA VAL A 25 2.51 -6.24 -7.63
C VAL A 25 3.85 -6.03 -8.31
N SER A 26 4.31 -4.79 -8.37
CA SER A 26 5.64 -4.45 -8.88
C SER A 26 6.29 -3.39 -8.01
N MET A 27 7.60 -3.49 -7.83
CA MET A 27 8.43 -2.39 -7.31
C MET A 27 9.43 -2.00 -8.40
N GLU A 28 9.19 -0.86 -9.06
CA GLU A 28 10.01 -0.36 -10.16
C GLU A 28 11.39 0.11 -9.64
N GLY A 29 12.45 -0.02 -10.46
CA GLY A 29 13.84 0.22 -10.02
C GLY A 29 14.67 1.23 -10.81
N ILE A 30 14.23 1.73 -11.98
CA ILE A 30 15.17 2.31 -12.96
C ILE A 30 15.02 3.83 -13.16
N ARG A 31 13.90 4.47 -12.78
CA ARG A 31 13.73 5.95 -12.92
C ARG A 31 13.00 6.60 -11.76
N GLU A 32 11.80 6.13 -11.46
CA GLU A 32 11.07 6.44 -10.23
C GLU A 32 10.79 5.11 -9.58
N SER A 33 11.39 4.85 -8.41
CA SER A 33 11.03 3.62 -7.71
C SER A 33 9.60 3.79 -7.23
N ARG A 34 8.67 3.05 -7.83
CA ARG A 34 7.26 3.03 -7.47
C ARG A 34 6.85 1.65 -7.01
N LEU A 35 6.00 1.60 -5.99
CA LEU A 35 5.27 0.42 -5.59
C LEU A 35 3.87 0.49 -6.20
N ASN A 36 3.57 -0.47 -7.07
CA ASN A 36 2.27 -0.62 -7.70
C ASN A 36 1.59 -1.88 -7.15
N VAL A 37 0.30 -1.77 -6.85
CA VAL A 37 -0.59 -2.89 -6.53
C VAL A 37 -1.85 -2.70 -7.36
N TYR A 38 -2.10 -3.62 -8.29
CA TYR A 38 -3.15 -3.49 -9.29
C TYR A 38 -4.09 -4.69 -9.25
N ASN A 39 -5.39 -4.43 -9.03
CA ASN A 39 -6.41 -5.48 -9.15
C ASN A 39 -6.59 -5.82 -10.63
N TYR A 40 -6.21 -7.04 -11.01
CA TYR A 40 -6.16 -7.46 -12.41
C TYR A 40 -7.39 -8.26 -12.84
N GLU A 41 -7.84 -9.20 -12.01
CA GLU A 41 -9.02 -10.03 -12.29
C GLU A 41 -9.79 -10.31 -11.00
N GLY A 42 -11.09 -10.56 -11.12
CA GLY A 42 -11.97 -10.90 -10.00
C GLY A 42 -12.30 -9.71 -9.10
N SER A 43 -12.54 -10.00 -7.82
CA SER A 43 -12.82 -9.01 -6.78
C SER A 43 -11.61 -8.11 -6.51
N GLN A 44 -11.86 -6.92 -5.99
CA GLN A 44 -10.80 -6.02 -5.53
C GLN A 44 -10.23 -6.48 -4.19
N LEU A 45 -8.92 -6.31 -4.01
CA LEU A 45 -8.22 -6.76 -2.82
C LEU A 45 -8.70 -6.01 -1.57
N PRO A 46 -9.20 -6.72 -0.53
CA PRO A 46 -9.47 -6.10 0.76
C PRO A 46 -8.20 -5.49 1.38
N ALA A 47 -8.33 -4.29 1.97
CA ALA A 47 -7.21 -3.51 2.49
C ALA A 47 -6.40 -4.27 3.56
N TYR A 48 -7.07 -5.05 4.40
CA TYR A 48 -6.43 -5.85 5.45
C TYR A 48 -5.60 -7.04 4.91
N HIS A 49 -5.63 -7.32 3.60
CA HIS A 49 -4.72 -8.27 2.94
C HIS A 49 -3.42 -7.65 2.44
N ILE A 50 -3.27 -6.32 2.49
CA ILE A 50 -2.12 -5.65 1.85
C ILE A 50 -0.78 -6.15 2.38
N TYR A 51 -0.67 -6.37 3.70
CA TYR A 51 0.54 -6.90 4.31
C TYR A 51 0.92 -8.27 3.75
N ALA A 52 -0.05 -9.18 3.63
CA ALA A 52 0.17 -10.54 3.14
C ALA A 52 0.59 -10.51 1.66
N VAL A 53 -0.12 -9.73 0.83
CA VAL A 53 0.20 -9.57 -0.59
C VAL A 53 1.60 -8.99 -0.79
N LEU A 54 1.97 -7.94 -0.06
CA LEU A 54 3.31 -7.33 -0.16
C LEU A 54 4.41 -8.25 0.35
N LYS A 55 4.19 -8.98 1.44
CA LYS A 55 5.15 -9.97 1.95
C LYS A 55 5.48 -11.04 0.91
N VAL A 56 4.47 -11.46 0.15
CA VAL A 56 4.60 -12.47 -0.91
C VAL A 56 5.28 -11.88 -2.15
N ALA A 57 4.88 -10.68 -2.54
CA ALA A 57 5.41 -10.00 -3.71
C ALA A 57 6.88 -9.58 -3.54
N LEU A 58 7.23 -9.00 -2.39
CA LEU A 58 8.50 -8.28 -2.21
C LEU A 58 9.54 -9.09 -1.43
N THR A 59 9.23 -10.34 -1.08
CA THR A 59 10.12 -11.27 -0.34
C THR A 59 10.48 -10.78 1.07
N GLU A 60 11.36 -11.50 1.76
CA GLU A 60 11.78 -11.14 3.13
C GLU A 60 12.53 -9.81 3.17
N GLY A 61 12.39 -9.06 4.28
CA GLY A 61 13.04 -7.77 4.46
C GLY A 61 12.40 -6.60 3.70
N TRP A 62 11.26 -6.80 3.02
CA TRP A 62 10.60 -5.74 2.25
C TRP A 62 10.27 -4.49 3.09
N VAL A 63 9.87 -4.66 4.36
CA VAL A 63 9.59 -3.56 5.28
C VAL A 63 10.84 -2.71 5.49
N ASP A 64 12.00 -3.34 5.72
CA ASP A 64 13.27 -2.63 5.88
C ASP A 64 13.71 -1.91 4.62
N THR A 65 13.47 -2.52 3.46
CA THR A 65 13.76 -1.90 2.17
C THR A 65 12.93 -0.63 2.00
N LEU A 66 11.62 -0.69 2.25
CA LEU A 66 10.77 0.49 2.14
C LEU A 66 11.11 1.55 3.19
N GLU A 67 11.44 1.15 4.42
CA GLU A 67 11.86 2.07 5.47
C GLU A 67 13.17 2.78 5.12
N LYS A 68 14.16 2.05 4.60
CA LYS A 68 15.42 2.65 4.12
C LYS A 68 15.19 3.60 2.96
N LEU A 69 14.34 3.23 1.99
CA LEU A 69 13.97 4.13 0.90
C LEU A 69 13.30 5.40 1.43
N HIS A 70 12.38 5.25 2.38
CA HIS A 70 11.72 6.34 3.06
C HIS A 70 12.71 7.28 3.75
N GLN A 71 13.61 6.76 4.57
CA GLN A 71 14.62 7.54 5.29
C GLN A 71 15.62 8.26 4.37
N ASN A 72 15.79 7.80 3.12
CA ASN A 72 16.67 8.48 2.17
C ASN A 72 16.08 9.79 1.61
N ARG A 73 14.80 10.07 1.87
CA ARG A 73 14.11 11.30 1.44
C ARG A 73 14.84 12.57 1.86
N LYS A 74 14.67 13.62 1.05
CA LYS A 74 15.30 14.93 1.29
C LYS A 74 14.34 16.01 1.78
N SER A 75 13.04 15.76 1.67
CA SER A 75 12.00 16.73 2.00
C SER A 75 11.23 16.33 3.26
N LYS A 76 10.73 17.35 3.97
CA LYS A 76 9.72 17.17 5.01
C LYS A 76 8.45 16.57 4.42
N TRP A 77 7.70 15.86 5.26
CA TRP A 77 6.57 15.08 4.80
C TRP A 77 5.44 15.05 5.83
N LYS A 78 4.25 14.73 5.36
CA LYS A 78 3.04 14.56 6.17
C LYS A 78 2.13 13.52 5.53
N THR A 79 1.51 12.67 6.35
CA THR A 79 0.44 11.79 5.88
C THR A 79 -0.90 12.20 6.46
N GLU A 80 -1.95 12.10 5.66
CA GLU A 80 -3.33 12.33 6.11
C GLU A 80 -4.26 11.28 5.49
N MET A 81 -5.34 10.99 6.22
CA MET A 81 -6.50 10.28 5.68
C MET A 81 -7.59 11.31 5.41
N VAL A 82 -8.12 11.32 4.19
CA VAL A 82 -9.19 12.21 3.74
C VAL A 82 -10.42 11.38 3.40
N LEU A 83 -11.56 11.73 4.00
CA LEU A 83 -12.86 11.15 3.65
C LEU A 83 -13.43 11.90 2.45
N ILE A 84 -13.73 11.19 1.36
CA ILE A 84 -14.24 11.80 0.12
C ILE A 84 -15.76 11.70 0.06
N SER A 85 -16.30 10.51 0.34
CA SER A 85 -17.73 10.22 0.36
C SER A 85 -18.01 9.05 1.32
N ASP A 86 -19.27 8.67 1.49
CA ASP A 86 -19.64 7.57 2.38
C ASP A 86 -18.96 6.27 1.93
N GLY A 87 -18.02 5.79 2.75
CA GLY A 87 -17.25 4.58 2.50
C GLY A 87 -15.95 4.73 1.71
N GLU A 88 -15.58 5.91 1.19
CA GLU A 88 -14.30 6.14 0.48
C GLU A 88 -13.29 6.95 1.31
N LYS A 89 -12.13 6.33 1.56
CA LYS A 89 -10.98 6.93 2.26
C LYS A 89 -9.78 7.06 1.33
N GLU A 90 -9.14 8.20 1.37
CA GLU A 90 -7.89 8.47 0.66
C GLU A 90 -6.75 8.69 1.63
N TYR A 91 -5.70 7.87 1.48
CA TYR A 91 -4.46 8.00 2.23
C TYR A 91 -3.45 8.74 1.37
N ARG A 92 -3.13 9.97 1.76
CA ARG A 92 -2.29 10.88 1.00
C ARG A 92 -0.98 11.12 1.73
N LEU A 93 0.10 11.21 0.96
CA LEU A 93 1.37 11.72 1.44
C LEU A 93 1.67 13.03 0.73
N TYR A 94 1.94 14.05 1.55
CA TYR A 94 2.39 15.35 1.09
C TYR A 94 3.87 15.52 1.35
N THR A 95 4.57 16.09 0.38
CA THR A 95 5.99 16.45 0.48
C THR A 95 6.20 17.91 0.07
N THR A 96 7.32 18.49 0.45
CA THR A 96 7.72 19.79 -0.08
C THR A 96 8.40 19.58 -1.42
N GLY A 97 7.75 20.03 -2.49
CA GLY A 97 8.35 20.08 -3.82
C GLY A 97 9.40 21.18 -3.92
N GLN A 98 9.74 21.61 -5.13
CA GLN A 98 10.79 22.63 -5.33
C GLN A 98 10.43 24.01 -4.75
N LYS A 99 9.15 24.38 -4.73
CA LYS A 99 8.68 25.71 -4.27
C LYS A 99 7.38 25.69 -3.47
N GLU A 100 6.59 24.62 -3.59
CA GLU A 100 5.28 24.51 -2.95
C GLU A 100 5.03 23.08 -2.45
N PRO A 101 4.14 22.89 -1.47
CA PRO A 101 3.65 21.57 -1.08
C PRO A 101 2.98 20.84 -2.24
N VAL A 102 3.22 19.54 -2.35
CA VAL A 102 2.60 18.67 -3.38
C VAL A 102 2.14 17.35 -2.76
N CYS A 103 1.12 16.74 -3.35
CA CYS A 103 0.72 15.37 -3.05
C CYS A 103 1.63 14.45 -3.85
N SER A 104 2.53 13.71 -3.20
CA SER A 104 3.47 12.83 -3.90
C SER A 104 2.87 11.46 -4.18
N SER A 105 2.02 10.98 -3.27
CA SER A 105 1.46 9.63 -3.32
C SER A 105 0.05 9.59 -2.72
N LEU A 106 -0.81 8.78 -3.32
CA LEU A 106 -2.20 8.56 -2.92
C LEU A 106 -2.56 7.07 -3.01
N ILE A 107 -3.25 6.54 -2.00
CA ILE A 107 -3.96 5.26 -2.06
C ILE A 107 -5.44 5.52 -1.74
N SER A 108 -6.35 5.06 -2.61
CA SER A 108 -7.79 5.10 -2.34
C SER A 108 -8.30 3.71 -1.93
N ILE A 109 -9.09 3.69 -0.86
CA ILE A 109 -9.79 2.52 -0.33
C ILE A 109 -11.27 2.86 -0.25
N ALA A 110 -12.11 2.04 -0.87
CA ALA A 110 -13.56 2.17 -0.79
C ALA A 110 -14.18 0.82 -0.43
N ASN A 111 -15.16 0.82 0.48
CA ASN A 111 -15.80 -0.40 1.00
C ASN A 111 -14.77 -1.43 1.49
N ASP A 112 -13.77 -0.96 2.25
CA ASP A 112 -12.64 -1.75 2.76
C ASP A 112 -11.77 -2.43 1.68
N GLN A 113 -11.95 -2.09 0.40
CA GLN A 113 -11.20 -2.63 -0.73
C GLN A 113 -10.28 -1.58 -1.35
N ILE A 114 -9.07 -2.00 -1.71
CA ILE A 114 -8.08 -1.15 -2.37
C ILE A 114 -8.56 -0.88 -3.79
N GLN A 115 -8.88 0.38 -4.08
CA GLN A 115 -9.30 0.81 -5.41
C GLN A 115 -8.09 1.05 -6.30
N THR A 116 -7.14 1.84 -5.81
CA THR A 116 -6.00 2.33 -6.59
C THR A 116 -4.74 2.38 -5.72
N PHE A 117 -3.63 1.84 -6.23
CA PHE A 117 -2.34 1.83 -5.54
C PHE A 117 -1.19 1.91 -6.58
N SER A 118 -0.67 3.13 -6.77
CA SER A 118 0.58 3.41 -7.48
C SER A 118 1.27 4.58 -6.80
N ILE A 119 2.22 4.28 -5.92
CA ILE A 119 2.88 5.30 -5.08
C ILE A 119 4.39 5.26 -5.25
N LEU A 120 5.07 6.33 -4.87
CA LEU A 120 6.52 6.30 -4.76
C LEU A 120 6.95 5.28 -3.68
N SER A 121 7.98 4.50 -3.96
CA SER A 121 8.48 3.49 -3.01
C SER A 121 8.97 4.12 -1.70
N GLU A 122 9.52 5.33 -1.76
CA GLU A 122 9.92 6.09 -0.57
C GLU A 122 8.71 6.53 0.29
N ASP A 123 7.52 6.60 -0.29
CA ASP A 123 6.28 6.96 0.40
C ASP A 123 5.49 5.75 0.92
N ALA A 124 5.91 4.55 0.55
CA ALA A 124 5.18 3.33 0.85
C ALA A 124 5.14 3.04 2.36
N ALA A 125 6.25 3.14 3.07
CA ALA A 125 6.30 2.84 4.50
C ALA A 125 5.28 3.66 5.35
N PRO A 126 5.23 5.01 5.28
CA PRO A 126 4.31 5.81 6.07
C PRO A 126 2.84 5.67 5.65
N LEU A 127 2.56 5.44 4.37
CA LEU A 127 1.20 5.21 3.89
C LEU A 127 0.69 3.83 4.29
N LEU A 128 1.53 2.80 4.15
CA LEU A 128 1.20 1.44 4.58
C LEU A 128 0.99 1.36 6.09
N LYS A 129 1.80 2.08 6.88
CA LYS A 129 1.55 2.22 8.31
C LYS A 129 0.13 2.71 8.58
N LYS A 130 -0.28 3.84 7.98
CA LYS A 130 -1.62 4.42 8.17
C LYS A 130 -2.73 3.46 7.75
N ILE A 131 -2.55 2.76 6.64
CA ILE A 131 -3.51 1.75 6.17
C ILE A 131 -3.58 0.58 7.14
N MET A 132 -2.47 0.10 7.70
CA MET A 132 -2.46 -1.00 8.67
C MET A 132 -3.01 -0.61 10.04
N GLU A 133 -2.93 0.67 10.43
CA GLU A 133 -3.61 1.19 11.62
C GLU A 133 -5.14 1.11 11.45
N ASP A 134 -5.66 1.48 10.28
CA ASP A 134 -7.10 1.49 9.98
C ASP A 134 -7.66 0.12 9.57
N TYR A 135 -6.84 -0.69 8.90
CA TYR A 135 -7.16 -2.02 8.38
C TYR A 135 -6.10 -3.03 8.85
N PRO A 136 -6.12 -3.41 10.14
CA PRO A 136 -5.09 -4.25 10.73
C PRO A 136 -5.00 -5.61 10.04
N PRO A 137 -3.81 -6.00 9.53
CA PRO A 137 -3.62 -7.32 8.94
C PRO A 137 -3.66 -8.41 10.01
N VAL A 138 -4.01 -9.63 9.57
CA VAL A 138 -4.14 -10.80 10.45
C VAL A 138 -2.86 -11.66 10.37
N PHE A 139 -2.02 -11.62 11.40
CA PHE A 139 -0.71 -12.27 11.38
C PHE A 139 -0.77 -13.74 11.85
N LEU A 140 -1.61 -14.06 12.83
CA LEU A 140 -1.62 -15.38 13.48
C LEU A 140 -2.71 -16.31 12.94
N PRO A 141 -2.35 -17.50 12.41
CA PRO A 141 -3.32 -18.45 11.87
C PRO A 141 -4.42 -18.90 12.86
N ARG A 142 -4.13 -18.96 14.16
CA ARG A 142 -5.04 -19.48 15.19
C ARG A 142 -6.20 -18.54 15.53
N TYR A 143 -6.01 -17.22 15.42
CA TYR A 143 -7.06 -16.22 15.63
C TYR A 143 -7.84 -15.92 14.34
N ARG A 144 -7.45 -16.55 13.22
CA ARG A 144 -8.27 -16.61 12.01
C ARG A 144 -9.54 -17.45 12.19
N ASN A 145 -9.61 -18.29 13.23
CA ASN A 145 -10.77 -19.17 13.48
C ASN A 145 -11.66 -18.72 14.65
N SER A 146 -11.29 -17.69 15.43
CA SER A 146 -12.09 -17.25 16.60
C SER A 146 -13.26 -16.34 16.24
N ARG A 147 -13.22 -15.69 15.07
CA ARG A 147 -14.42 -15.19 14.39
C ARG A 147 -14.98 -16.35 13.56
N LYS A 148 -16.14 -16.89 13.95
CA LYS A 148 -16.87 -17.98 13.25
C LYS A 148 -17.24 -17.69 11.77
N THR A 149 -16.63 -16.70 11.12
CA THR A 149 -16.94 -16.23 9.77
C THR A 149 -15.73 -15.91 8.88
N ASN A 150 -14.47 -15.93 9.34
CA ASN A 150 -13.34 -15.41 8.54
C ASN A 150 -12.30 -16.48 8.17
N ALA A 151 -12.64 -17.39 7.26
CA ALA A 151 -11.67 -18.34 6.75
C ALA A 151 -10.59 -17.63 5.90
N VAL A 152 -9.33 -17.88 6.29
CA VAL A 152 -8.06 -17.32 5.78
C VAL A 152 -8.04 -17.15 4.26
N PRO A 153 -7.41 -16.08 3.75
CA PRO A 153 -7.11 -16.00 2.33
C PRO A 153 -6.12 -17.10 1.97
N VAL A 154 -6.53 -18.02 1.11
CA VAL A 154 -5.58 -18.98 0.56
C VAL A 154 -4.86 -18.28 -0.58
N LEU A 155 -3.66 -17.77 -0.30
CA LEU A 155 -2.74 -17.32 -1.35
C LEU A 155 -2.12 -18.57 -1.97
N HIS A 156 -2.46 -18.85 -3.23
CA HIS A 156 -1.90 -19.98 -3.96
C HIS A 156 -0.58 -19.55 -4.62
N TYR A 157 0.54 -19.96 -4.03
CA TYR A 157 1.90 -19.66 -4.48
C TYR A 157 2.38 -20.46 -5.69
N LEU A 158 1.53 -21.33 -6.24
CA LEU A 158 1.98 -22.47 -7.03
C LEU A 158 2.42 -22.13 -8.46
N ASN A 159 2.31 -20.89 -8.92
CA ASN A 159 2.97 -20.39 -10.13
C ASN A 159 2.83 -18.85 -10.18
N ALA A 160 3.59 -18.10 -9.37
CA ALA A 160 3.67 -16.65 -9.55
C ALA A 160 4.35 -16.36 -10.89
N LEU A 161 3.55 -16.27 -11.95
CA LEU A 161 4.03 -15.92 -13.28
C LEU A 161 4.38 -14.44 -13.25
N ASN A 162 5.63 -14.13 -13.60
CA ASN A 162 6.00 -12.74 -13.85
C ASN A 162 5.32 -12.29 -15.14
N LEU A 163 4.38 -11.36 -15.03
CA LEU A 163 3.77 -10.73 -16.19
C LEU A 163 4.59 -9.52 -16.60
N LYS A 164 4.79 -9.38 -17.91
CA LYS A 164 5.57 -8.28 -18.50
C LYS A 164 4.65 -7.38 -19.30
N PHE A 165 4.70 -6.09 -19.01
CA PHE A 165 3.99 -5.07 -19.76
C PHE A 165 4.99 -4.07 -20.33
N TYR A 166 4.79 -3.62 -21.57
CA TYR A 166 5.61 -2.56 -22.15
C TYR A 166 5.20 -1.17 -21.66
N GLU A 167 3.98 -1.04 -21.19
CA GLU A 167 3.44 0.17 -20.57
C GLU A 167 2.72 -0.17 -19.26
N PRO A 168 2.68 0.76 -18.29
CA PRO A 168 1.87 0.56 -17.10
C PRO A 168 0.38 0.40 -17.48
N PRO A 169 -0.37 -0.49 -16.80
CA PRO A 169 -1.82 -0.54 -16.93
C PRO A 169 -2.49 0.82 -16.80
N GLU A 170 -3.52 1.08 -17.61
CA GLU A 170 -4.21 2.37 -17.69
C GLU A 170 -4.71 2.88 -16.31
N PRO A 171 -5.30 2.04 -15.44
CA PRO A 171 -5.73 2.50 -14.12
C PRO A 171 -4.59 3.07 -13.26
N LEU A 172 -3.35 2.57 -13.42
CA LEU A 172 -2.18 3.12 -12.73
C LEU A 172 -1.77 4.47 -13.33
N LYS A 173 -1.87 4.66 -14.65
CA LYS A 173 -1.61 5.96 -15.30
C LYS A 173 -2.58 7.01 -14.82
N VAL A 174 -3.89 6.71 -14.83
CA VAL A 174 -4.96 7.59 -14.36
C VAL A 174 -4.74 7.99 -12.89
N GLN A 175 -4.35 7.05 -12.02
CA GLN A 175 -4.04 7.35 -10.62
C GLN A 175 -2.84 8.29 -10.47
N ARG A 176 -1.78 8.09 -11.26
CA ARG A 176 -0.58 8.93 -11.24
C ARG A 176 -0.94 10.37 -11.64
N GLU A 177 -1.71 10.53 -12.71
CA GLU A 177 -2.20 11.84 -13.17
C GLU A 177 -3.11 12.51 -12.14
N ARG A 178 -4.06 11.76 -11.55
CA ARG A 178 -4.93 12.26 -10.47
C ARG A 178 -4.11 12.76 -9.29
N THR A 179 -3.09 12.02 -8.86
CA THR A 179 -2.22 12.37 -7.73
C THR A 179 -1.51 13.70 -7.98
N GLN A 180 -0.96 13.87 -9.19
CA GLN A 180 -0.29 15.11 -9.60
C GLN A 180 -1.26 16.31 -9.70
N GLY A 181 -2.54 16.06 -10.00
CA GLY A 181 -3.59 17.07 -10.07
C GLY A 181 -4.10 17.58 -8.72
N ILE A 182 -3.72 16.95 -7.60
CA ILE A 182 -4.21 17.37 -6.27
C ILE A 182 -3.57 18.70 -5.86
N ARG A 183 -4.42 19.71 -5.67
CA ARG A 183 -4.01 21.00 -5.10
C ARG A 183 -3.82 20.87 -3.59
N VAL A 184 -2.64 21.25 -3.11
CA VAL A 184 -2.28 21.18 -1.69
C VAL A 184 -2.26 22.57 -1.08
N ALA A 185 -2.84 22.71 0.12
CA ALA A 185 -2.83 23.97 0.85
C ALA A 185 -1.40 24.37 1.24
N LYS A 186 -1.09 25.68 1.16
CA LYS A 186 0.27 26.20 1.42
C LYS A 186 0.73 25.97 2.87
N ASP A 187 -0.22 25.93 3.79
CA ASP A 187 -0.05 25.76 5.22
C ASP A 187 -0.16 24.30 5.69
N ILE A 188 -0.23 23.31 4.77
CA ILE A 188 -0.37 21.89 5.11
C ILE A 188 0.71 21.41 6.12
N PHE A 189 1.89 22.01 6.07
CA PHE A 189 3.04 21.70 6.92
C PHE A 189 3.14 22.55 8.18
N SER A 190 2.13 23.36 8.51
CA SER A 190 2.09 24.17 9.74
C SER A 190 2.06 23.33 11.02
N SER A 191 1.56 22.08 10.94
CA SER A 191 1.46 21.16 12.06
C SER A 191 1.48 19.70 11.59
N GLY A 192 1.81 18.77 12.50
CA GLY A 192 1.81 17.33 12.23
C GLY A 192 2.79 16.91 11.13
N THR A 193 3.86 17.69 10.94
CA THR A 193 4.88 17.46 9.91
C THR A 193 6.05 16.67 10.48
N PHE A 194 6.61 15.79 9.67
CA PHE A 194 7.81 15.02 9.95
C PHE A 194 8.99 15.54 9.13
N GLN A 195 10.19 15.46 9.70
CA GLN A 195 11.41 15.89 9.01
C GLN A 195 11.89 14.84 8.01
N ALA A 196 12.74 15.29 7.07
CA ALA A 196 13.43 14.38 6.17
C ALA A 196 14.31 13.40 6.97
N GLY A 197 14.32 12.13 6.57
CA GLY A 197 15.12 11.09 7.21
C GLY A 197 14.53 10.47 8.48
N GLU A 198 13.44 11.01 9.01
CA GLU A 198 12.71 10.38 10.11
C GLU A 198 12.13 9.02 9.69
N THR A 199 12.01 8.12 10.66
CA THR A 199 11.35 6.82 10.46
C THR A 199 9.85 7.00 10.32
N SER A 200 9.22 6.17 9.50
CA SER A 200 7.76 6.12 9.36
C SER A 200 7.08 5.54 10.61
N GLY A 201 7.77 4.63 11.31
CA GLY A 201 7.23 3.86 12.42
C GLY A 201 6.46 2.59 12.00
N ILE A 202 6.57 2.17 10.73
CA ILE A 202 5.81 1.01 10.22
C ILE A 202 6.18 -0.29 10.94
N ARG A 203 7.46 -0.45 11.32
CA ARG A 203 7.95 -1.66 12.00
C ARG A 203 7.33 -1.78 13.39
N GLU A 204 7.38 -0.70 14.15
CA GLU A 204 6.79 -0.58 15.49
C GLU A 204 5.29 -0.84 15.43
N THR A 205 4.62 -0.34 14.39
CA THR A 205 3.19 -0.56 14.16
C THR A 205 2.89 -2.03 13.90
N ILE A 206 3.65 -2.70 13.02
CA ILE A 206 3.50 -4.12 12.74
C ILE A 206 3.72 -4.96 14.01
N GLU A 207 4.76 -4.67 14.79
CA GLU A 207 5.03 -5.40 16.04
C GLU A 207 3.94 -5.16 17.09
N ALA A 208 3.47 -3.91 17.24
CA ALA A 208 2.35 -3.60 18.13
C ALA A 208 1.08 -4.35 17.73
N LEU A 209 0.76 -4.40 16.43
CA LEU A 209 -0.42 -5.12 15.93
C LEU A 209 -0.30 -6.63 16.16
N LYS A 210 0.89 -7.23 15.97
CA LYS A 210 1.13 -8.64 16.33
C LYS A 210 0.93 -8.89 17.83
N CYS A 211 1.42 -7.99 18.69
CA CYS A 211 1.23 -8.10 20.14
C CYS A 211 -0.26 -7.99 20.51
N LEU A 212 -0.98 -7.01 19.95
CA LEU A 212 -2.42 -6.86 20.16
C LEU A 212 -3.19 -8.10 19.73
N GLU A 213 -2.83 -8.69 18.59
CA GLU A 213 -3.42 -9.94 18.10
C GLU A 213 -3.15 -11.14 19.04
N VAL A 214 -2.06 -11.14 19.81
CA VAL A 214 -1.80 -12.16 20.85
C VAL A 214 -2.58 -11.87 22.14
N LEU A 215 -2.77 -10.60 22.50
CA LEU A 215 -3.40 -10.21 23.76
C LEU A 215 -4.94 -10.30 23.71
N GLN A 216 -5.55 -10.08 22.54
CA GLN A 216 -7.01 -10.06 22.37
C GLN A 216 -7.66 -11.45 22.26
N ALA A 217 -6.95 -12.49 22.69
CA ALA A 217 -6.88 -13.69 21.91
C ALA A 217 -6.75 -14.95 22.78
#